data_AF-A0A932MTJ1-F1
#
_entry.id   AF-A0A932MTJ1-F1
#
_cell.length_a   1.000
_cell.length_b   1.000
_cell.length_c   1.000
_cell.angle_alpha   90.00
_cell.angle_beta   90.00
_cell.angle_gamma   90.00
#
_symmetry.space_group_name_H-M   'P 1'
#
loop_
_entity.id
_entity.type
_entity.pdbx_description
1 polymer ?
#
loop_
_entity_poly.entity_id
_entity_poly.type
_entity_poly.pdbx_seq_one_letter_code
_entity_poly.pdbx_strand_id
1 'polypeptide(L)' 'MKLKAFIILGLILVSLLPVSGLYKLLQNALRPRDSLQRFLFFLLVMLGVIFAYTFLLVLFIKMIFPGA' A
#
# COMPACT_ATOMS: atom_id res chain seq x y z
N MET A 1 1.88 -13.66 -22.95
CA MET A 1 2.33 -12.34 -22.45
C MET A 1 1.19 -11.49 -21.90
N LYS A 2 0.08 -11.28 -22.64
CA LYS A 2 -1.05 -10.45 -22.19
C LYS A 2 -1.75 -10.95 -20.91
N LEU A 3 -1.90 -12.27 -20.74
CA LEU A 3 -2.56 -12.85 -19.55
C LEU A 3 -1.81 -12.58 -18.24
N LYS A 4 -0.46 -12.59 -18.25
CA LYS A 4 0.35 -12.25 -17.07
C LYS A 4 0.12 -10.81 -16.62
N ALA A 5 0.03 -9.87 -17.58
CA ALA A 5 -0.26 -8.47 -17.29
C ALA A 5 -1.66 -8.28 -16.68
N PHE A 6 -2.68 -9.00 -17.17
CA PHE A 6 -4.02 -8.97 -16.58
C PHE A 6 -4.05 -9.53 -15.15
N ILE A 7 -3.29 -10.61 -14.88
CA ILE A 7 -3.20 -11.17 -13.53
C ILE A 7 -2.51 -10.17 -12.58
N ILE A 8 -1.40 -9.57 -13.00
CA ILE A 8 -0.69 -8.56 -12.19
C ILE A 8 -1.58 -7.34 -11.93
N LEU A 9 -2.30 -6.86 -12.95
CA LEU A 9 -3.25 -5.75 -12.81
C LEU A 9 -4.36 -6.08 -11.80
N GLY A 10 -4.95 -7.28 -11.90
CA GLY A 10 -5.95 -7.75 -10.94
C GLY A 10 -5.40 -7.83 -9.52
N LEU A 11 -4.16 -8.31 -9.38
CA LEU A 11 -3.48 -8.43 -8.10
C LEU A 11 -3.22 -7.07 -7.45
N ILE A 12 -2.80 -6.07 -8.24
CA ILE A 12 -2.65 -4.67 -7.80
C ILE A 12 -3.99 -4.09 -7.35
N LEU A 13 -5.08 -4.35 -8.09
CA LEU A 13 -6.40 -3.84 -7.72
C LEU A 13 -6.91 -4.47 -6.42
N VAL A 14 -6.72 -5.79 -6.25
CA VAL A 14 -7.09 -6.48 -5.00
C VAL A 14 -6.23 -5.99 -3.84
N SER A 15 -4.94 -5.73 -4.06
CA SER A 15 -4.05 -5.25 -3.00
C SER A 15 -4.32 -3.80 -2.55
N LEU A 16 -5.12 -3.03 -3.29
CA LEU A 16 -5.60 -1.71 -2.83
C LEU A 16 -6.62 -1.82 -1.68
N LEU A 17 -7.38 -2.92 -1.59
CA LEU A 17 -8.34 -3.14 -0.51
C LEU A 17 -7.69 -3.08 0.88
N PRO A 18 -6.63 -3.85 1.19
CA PRO A 18 -5.99 -3.78 2.50
C PRO A 18 -5.37 -2.40 2.77
N VAL A 19 -4.82 -1.71 1.76
CA VAL A 19 -4.29 -0.34 1.92
C VAL A 19 -5.39 0.63 2.32
N SER A 20 -6.57 0.52 1.71
CA SER A 20 -7.73 1.37 2.04
C SER A 20 -8.21 1.15 3.49
N GLY A 21 -8.19 -0.10 3.97
CA GLY A 21 -8.49 -0.43 5.37
C GLY A 21 -7.44 0.13 6.32
N LEU A 22 -6.16 -0.05 5.99
CA LEU A 22 -5.03 0.46 6.76
C LEU A 22 -5.08 1.99 6.87
N TYR A 23 -5.41 2.67 5.78
CA TYR A 23 -5.58 4.12 5.75
C TYR A 23 -6.66 4.59 6.73
N LYS A 24 -7.83 3.95 6.74
CA LYS A 24 -8.91 4.28 7.68
C LYS A 24 -8.50 4.02 9.13
N LEU A 25 -7.81 2.90 9.39
CA LEU A 25 -7.29 2.57 10.72
C LEU A 25 -6.30 3.63 11.21
N LEU A 26 -5.34 4.01 10.37
CA LEU A 26 -4.34 5.03 10.70
C LEU A 26 -4.95 6.42 10.87
N GLN A 27 -5.95 6.76 10.06
CA GLN A 27 -6.64 8.05 10.16
C GLN A 27 -7.41 8.15 11.49
N ASN A 28 -8.07 7.07 11.91
CA ASN A 28 -8.78 7.02 13.19
C ASN A 28 -7.82 6.98 14.40
N ALA A 29 -6.69 6.29 14.28
CA ALA A 29 -5.70 6.16 15.34
C ALA A 29 -4.88 7.44 15.56
N LEU A 30 -4.42 8.07 14.47
CA LEU A 30 -3.51 9.22 14.54
C LEU A 30 -4.23 10.57 14.51
N ARG A 31 -5.50 10.60 14.12
CA ARG A 31 -6.36 11.80 14.04
C ARG A 31 -5.61 13.01 13.47
N PRO A 32 -5.14 12.93 12.22
CA PRO A 32 -4.28 13.96 11.63
C PRO A 32 -4.91 15.35 11.51
N ARG A 33 -6.24 15.46 11.69
CA ARG A 33 -6.98 16.73 11.63
C ARG A 33 -6.91 17.56 12.91
N ASP A 34 -6.50 16.95 14.03
CA ASP A 34 -6.52 17.62 15.34
C ASP A 34 -5.34 18.60 15.51
N SER A 35 -4.20 18.35 14.85
CA SER A 35 -3.04 19.24 14.92
C SER A 35 -2.06 19.05 13.76
N LEU A 36 -1.28 20.09 13.45
CA LEU A 36 -0.25 20.05 12.41
C LEU A 36 0.86 19.02 12.71
N GLN A 37 1.24 18.85 13.97
CA GLN A 37 2.20 17.82 14.38
C GLN A 37 1.67 16.40 14.08
N ARG A 38 0.39 16.13 14.39
CA ARG A 38 -0.24 14.83 14.10
C ARG A 38 -0.38 14.60 12.60
N PHE A 39 -0.67 15.65 11.84
CA PHE A 39 -0.66 15.60 10.38
C PHE A 39 0.72 15.21 9.83
N LEU A 40 1.80 15.87 10.28
CA LEU A 40 3.16 15.54 9.83
C LEU A 40 3.57 14.12 10.22
N PHE A 41 3.21 13.67 11.43
CA PHE A 41 3.45 12.30 11.84
C PHE A 41 2.66 11.30 11.00
N PHE A 42 1.38 11.56 10.75
CA PHE A 42 0.55 10.75 9.86
C PHE A 42 1.12 10.67 8.45
N LEU A 43 1.64 11.78 7.91
CA LEU A 43 2.30 11.84 6.61
C LEU A 43 3.52 10.91 6.57
N LEU A 44 4.36 10.95 7.61
CA LEU A 44 5.56 10.13 7.73
C LEU A 44 5.23 8.64 7.86
N VAL A 45 4.21 8.30 8.66
CA VAL A 45 3.70 6.93 8.76
C VAL A 45 3.14 6.45 7.43
N MET A 46 2.34 7.27 6.74
CA MET A 46 1.80 6.95 5.41
C MET A 46 2.90 6.72 4.37
N LEU A 47 3.97 7.51 4.42
CA LEU A 47 5.13 7.31 3.54
C LEU A 47 5.76 5.92 3.78
N GLY A 48 5.96 5.55 5.05
CA GLY A 48 6.46 4.22 5.42
C GLY A 48 5.53 3.09 4.96
N VAL A 49 4.22 3.27 5.11
CA VAL A 49 3.21 2.31 4.64
C VAL A 49 3.27 2.14 3.12
N ILE A 50 3.33 3.22 2.36
CA ILE A 50 3.41 3.16 0.89
C ILE A 50 4.69 2.43 0.47
N PHE A 51 5.82 2.72 1.13
CA PHE A 51 7.09 2.08 0.82
C PHE A 51 7.05 0.57 1.13
N ALA A 52 6.59 0.19 2.32
CA ALA A 52 6.42 -1.20 2.71
C ALA A 52 5.45 -1.95 1.80
N TYR A 53 4.32 -1.33 1.46
CA TYR A 53 3.34 -1.88 0.53
C TYR A 53 3.94 -2.11 -0.86
N THR A 54 4.63 -1.12 -1.42
CA THR A 54 5.26 -1.23 -2.74
C THR A 54 6.33 -2.31 -2.74
N PHE A 55 7.16 -2.36 -1.69
CA PHE A 55 8.18 -3.40 -1.51
C PHE A 55 7.56 -4.80 -1.46
N LEU A 56 6.54 -5.00 -0.62
CA LEU A 56 5.85 -6.29 -0.49
C LEU A 56 5.17 -6.69 -1.80
N LEU A 57 4.55 -5.74 -2.51
CA LEU A 57 3.91 -5.98 -3.79
C LEU A 57 4.91 -6.45 -4.85
N VAL A 58 6.06 -5.77 -4.96
CA VAL A 58 7.13 -6.17 -5.89
C VAL A 58 7.73 -7.52 -5.49
N LEU A 59 7.97 -7.75 -4.20
CA LEU A 59 8.49 -9.02 -3.69
C LEU A 59 7.55 -10.18 -4.03
N PHE A 60 6.25 -9.97 -3.81
CA PHE A 60 5.21 -10.95 -4.09
C PHE A 60 5.10 -11.26 -5.59
N ILE A 61 5.13 -10.22 -6.44
CA ILE A 61 5.14 -10.39 -7.90
C ILE A 61 6.38 -11.17 -8.34
N LYS A 62 7.57 -10.84 -7.85
CA LYS A 62 8.81 -11.56 -8.18
C LYS A 62 8.78 -13.02 -7.74
N MET A 63 8.15 -13.32 -6.61
CA MET A 63 8.01 -14.69 -6.10
C MET A 63 7.07 -15.53 -6.96
N ILE A 64 5.94 -14.96 -7.41
CA ILE A 64 4.95 -15.67 -8.24
C ILE A 64 5.41 -15.77 -9.70
N PHE A 65 6.08 -14.75 -10.21
CA PHE A 65 6.59 -14.68 -11.57
C PHE A 65 8.11 -14.51 -11.57
N PRO A 66 8.88 -15.58 -11.29
CA PRO A 66 10.33 -15.54 -11.42
C PRO A 66 10.69 -15.23 -12.88
N GLY A 67 11.30 -14.06 -13.11
CA GLY A 67 11.66 -13.55 -14.44
C GLY A 67 10.75 -12.45 -15.00
N ALA A 68 9.84 -11.88 -14.19
CA ALA A 68 9.19 -10.60 -14.49
C ALA A 68 10.14 -9.40 -14.27
#